data_AF-A0A2V5LFP1-F1
#
_entry.id   AF-A0A2V5LFP1-F1
#
_cell.length_a   1.000
_cell.length_b   1.000
_cell.length_c   1.000
_cell.angle_alpha   90.00
_cell.angle_beta   90.00
_cell.angle_gamma   90.00
#
_symmetry.space_group_name_H-M   'P 1'
#
loop_
_entity.id
_entity.type
_entity.pdbx_description
1 polymer ?
#
loop_
_entity_poly.entity_id
_entity_poly.type
_entity_poly.pdbx_seq_one_letter_code
_entity_poly.pdbx_strand_id
1 'polypeptide(L)'
;MTANTIRLHRVLRATREKIYKAFLDPDAMAKWLPPNGFTAKVNKMDAKVGGTHKMSFTNFTTGKSHSFGGTYVELTPHERIRYT
;
A
#
# COMPACT_ATOMS: atom_id res chain seq x y z
N MET A 1 0.10 0.57 -27.89
CA MET A 1 -0.69 1.27 -26.86
C MET A 1 0.27 1.90 -25.88
N THR A 2 0.20 3.21 -25.67
CA THR A 2 0.98 3.90 -24.64
C THR A 2 0.44 3.52 -23.26
N ALA A 3 1.30 3.10 -22.34
CA ALA A 3 0.87 2.76 -20.99
C ALA A 3 0.48 4.04 -20.23
N ASN A 4 -0.75 4.09 -19.69
CA ASN A 4 -1.19 5.16 -18.78
C ASN A 4 -0.37 5.10 -17.49
N THR A 5 0.73 5.85 -17.45
CA THR A 5 1.72 5.78 -16.37
C THR A 5 1.60 6.98 -15.46
N ILE A 6 1.42 6.74 -14.17
CA ILE A 6 1.47 7.78 -13.12
C ILE A 6 2.80 7.64 -12.38
N ARG A 7 3.56 8.75 -12.23
CA ARG A 7 4.82 8.79 -11.47
C ARG A 7 4.73 9.81 -10.35
N LEU A 8 5.02 9.37 -9.13
CA LEU A 8 5.07 10.22 -7.94
C LEU A 8 6.50 10.17 -7.39
N HIS A 9 7.09 11.33 -7.14
CA HIS A 9 8.42 11.46 -6.53
C HIS A 9 8.30 12.28 -5.24
N ARG A 10 8.80 11.74 -4.13
CA ARG A 10 8.85 12.43 -2.84
C ARG A 10 10.18 12.19 -2.15
N VAL A 11 10.68 13.22 -1.47
CA VAL A 11 11.83 13.14 -0.58
C VAL A 11 11.30 13.12 0.85
N LEU A 12 11.65 12.08 1.62
CA LEU A 12 11.18 11.88 2.99
C LEU A 12 12.38 11.84 3.93
N ARG A 13 12.30 12.58 5.05
CA ARG A 13 13.33 12.56 6.11
C ARG A 13 13.17 11.32 6.99
N ALA A 14 13.40 10.14 6.43
CA ALA A 14 13.34 8.86 7.13
C ALA A 14 14.35 7.89 6.51
N THR A 15 14.72 6.84 7.26
CA THR A 15 15.58 5.79 6.70
C THR A 15 14.78 4.92 5.73
N ARG A 16 15.45 4.34 4.74
CA ARG A 16 14.84 3.45 3.75
C ARG A 16 14.17 2.23 4.40
N GLU A 17 14.70 1.75 5.53
CA GLU A 17 14.16 0.62 6.28
C GLU A 17 12.79 0.96 6.88
N LYS A 18 12.65 2.16 7.46
CA LYS A 18 11.36 2.64 7.99
C LYS A 18 10.33 2.85 6.88
N ILE A 19 10.74 3.41 5.75
CA ILE A 19 9.86 3.61 4.59
C ILE A 19 9.41 2.24 4.07
N TYR A 20 10.34 1.32 3.83
CA TYR A 20 10.04 -0.02 3.34
C TYR A 20 9.06 -0.77 4.25
N LYS A 21 9.29 -0.73 5.57
CA LYS A 21 8.37 -1.32 6.55
C LYS A 21 6.98 -0.68 6.49
N ALA A 22 6.88 0.63 6.28
CA ALA A 22 5.58 1.30 6.20
C ALA A 22 4.68 0.80 5.04
N PHE A 23 5.25 0.18 4.01
CA PHE A 23 4.52 -0.41 2.88
C PHE A 23 4.25 -1.92 3.01
N LEU A 24 4.79 -2.58 4.05
CA LEU A 24 4.65 -4.04 4.26
C LEU A 24 4.20 -4.40 5.68
N ASP A 25 3.86 -3.39 6.49
CA ASP A 25 3.30 -3.55 7.82
C ASP A 25 1.81 -3.14 7.77
N PRO A 26 0.88 -4.03 8.12
CA PRO A 26 -0.55 -3.79 7.96
C PRO A 26 -1.04 -2.61 8.81
N ASP A 27 -0.50 -2.45 10.01
CA ASP A 27 -0.89 -1.37 10.93
C ASP A 27 -0.33 -0.04 10.48
N ALA A 28 0.90 -0.02 9.93
CA ALA A 28 1.46 1.18 9.32
C ALA A 28 0.65 1.60 8.09
N MET A 29 0.36 0.69 7.17
CA MET A 29 -0.41 0.98 5.96
C MET A 29 -1.81 1.52 6.28
N ALA A 30 -2.48 0.95 7.28
CA ALA A 30 -3.79 1.44 7.72
C ALA A 30 -3.75 2.90 8.22
N LYS A 31 -2.61 3.37 8.72
CA LYS A 31 -2.44 4.73 9.25
C LYS A 31 -2.14 5.79 8.19
N TRP A 32 -1.35 5.47 7.16
CA TRP A 32 -0.85 6.50 6.24
C TRP A 32 -1.43 6.42 4.83
N LEU A 33 -1.84 5.24 4.36
CA LEU A 33 -2.28 5.04 2.99
C LEU A 33 -3.69 5.59 2.65
N PRO A 34 -4.71 5.57 3.55
CA PRO A 34 -6.02 6.05 3.17
C PRO A 34 -6.00 7.55 2.85
N PRO A 35 -6.73 8.00 1.82
CA PRO A 35 -6.94 9.42 1.58
C PRO A 35 -7.62 10.10 2.77
N ASN A 36 -7.49 11.42 2.87
CA ASN A 36 -8.20 12.21 3.89
C ASN A 36 -9.71 11.92 3.86
N GLY A 37 -10.29 11.68 5.03
CA GLY A 37 -11.71 11.34 5.19
C GLY A 37 -12.04 9.85 4.98
N PHE A 38 -11.03 8.99 4.78
CA PHE A 38 -11.20 7.54 4.70
C PHE A 38 -10.52 6.84 5.87
N THR A 39 -11.09 5.71 6.26
CA THR A 39 -10.45 4.71 7.13
C THR A 39 -9.97 3.55 6.29
N ALA A 40 -8.90 2.88 6.72
CA ALA A 40 -8.36 1.70 6.06
C ALA A 40 -8.50 0.46 6.93
N LYS A 41 -8.89 -0.65 6.30
CA LYS A 41 -8.85 -1.99 6.90
C LYS A 41 -8.00 -2.91 6.04
N VAL A 42 -6.89 -3.41 6.59
CA VAL A 42 -6.07 -4.43 5.93
C VAL A 42 -6.66 -5.81 6.27
N ASN A 43 -7.24 -6.48 5.26
CA ASN A 43 -7.92 -7.77 5.45
C ASN A 43 -6.94 -8.94 5.37
N LYS A 44 -5.90 -8.82 4.54
CA LYS A 44 -4.85 -9.82 4.36
C LYS A 44 -3.57 -9.13 3.91
N MET A 45 -2.44 -9.60 4.41
CA MET A 45 -1.12 -9.25 3.92
C MET A 45 -0.17 -10.42 4.07
N ASP A 46 0.28 -10.97 2.95
CA ASP A 46 1.33 -11.99 2.89
C ASP A 46 2.51 -11.37 2.14
N ALA A 47 3.37 -10.64 2.86
CA ALA A 47 4.46 -9.82 2.30
C ALA A 47 5.67 -10.66 1.87
N LYS A 48 5.45 -11.57 0.93
CA LYS A 48 6.48 -12.36 0.24
C LYS A 48 6.19 -12.37 -1.26
N VAL A 49 7.19 -12.63 -2.09
CA VAL A 49 6.98 -12.79 -3.54
C VAL A 49 5.99 -13.94 -3.79
N GLY A 50 4.98 -13.69 -4.62
CA GLY A 50 3.83 -14.60 -4.84
C GLY A 50 2.74 -14.49 -3.78
N GLY A 51 2.98 -13.81 -2.67
CA GLY A 51 1.99 -13.49 -1.64
C GLY A 51 1.01 -12.42 -2.11
N THR A 52 -0.15 -12.37 -1.46
CA THR A 52 -1.26 -11.47 -1.80
C THR A 52 -1.57 -10.51 -0.67
N HIS A 53 -2.04 -9.31 -1.03
CA HIS A 53 -2.61 -8.36 -0.07
C HIS A 53 -4.03 -7.99 -0.49
N LYS A 54 -4.87 -7.70 0.50
CA LYS A 54 -6.24 -7.21 0.29
C LYS A 54 -6.59 -6.21 1.38
N MET A 55 -7.11 -5.06 0.99
CA MET A 55 -7.56 -4.02 1.93
C MET A 55 -8.78 -3.28 1.41
N SER A 56 -9.43 -2.54 2.30
CA SER A 56 -10.62 -1.77 1.99
C SER A 56 -10.48 -0.36 2.56
N PHE A 57 -10.82 0.64 1.75
CA PHE A 57 -10.97 2.02 2.19
C PHE A 57 -12.44 2.36 2.31
N THR A 58 -12.82 2.88 3.48
CA THR A 58 -14.20 3.22 3.80
C THR A 58 -14.29 4.70 4.11
N ASN A 59 -15.09 5.42 3.34
CA ASN A 59 -15.35 6.84 3.57
C ASN A 59 -16.04 7.02 4.92
N PHE A 60 -15.49 7.86 5.79
CA PHE A 60 -15.92 7.98 7.18
C PHE A 60 -17.34 8.55 7.31
N THR A 61 -17.76 9.42 6.40
CA THR A 61 -19.07 10.10 6.48
C THR A 61 -20.17 9.30 5.79
N THR A 62 -19.87 8.67 4.66
CA THR A 62 -20.89 7.99 3.84
C THR A 62 -20.97 6.48 4.08
N GLY A 63 -19.97 5.89 4.75
CA GLY A 63 -19.86 4.44 4.92
C GLY A 63 -19.56 3.66 3.62
N LYS A 64 -19.43 4.33 2.48
CA LYS A 64 -19.10 3.67 1.20
C LYS A 64 -17.70 3.09 1.25
N SER A 65 -17.56 1.85 0.81
CA SER A 65 -16.31 1.10 0.90
C SER A 65 -15.86 0.58 -0.46
N HIS A 66 -14.56 0.67 -0.73
CA HIS A 66 -13.92 0.11 -1.90
C HIS A 66 -12.81 -0.85 -1.47
N SER A 67 -12.84 -2.07 -2.01
CA SER A 67 -11.82 -3.08 -1.74
C SER A 67 -10.89 -3.22 -2.94
N PHE A 68 -9.62 -3.40 -2.64
CA PHE A 68 -8.57 -3.60 -3.63
C PHE A 68 -7.48 -4.50 -3.07
N GLY A 69 -6.59 -4.94 -3.94
CA GLY A 69 -5.50 -5.84 -3.59
C GLY A 69 -4.67 -6.18 -4.81
N GLY A 70 -3.63 -6.97 -4.58
CA GLY A 70 -2.71 -7.39 -5.61
C GLY A 70 -1.76 -8.46 -5.12
N THR A 71 -0.92 -8.94 -6.03
CA THR A 71 0.10 -9.94 -5.76
C THR A 71 1.48 -9.28 -5.75
N TYR A 72 2.29 -9.54 -4.72
CA TYR A 72 3.67 -9.08 -4.68
C TYR A 72 4.49 -9.85 -5.71
N VAL A 73 5.09 -9.14 -6.66
CA VAL A 73 5.91 -9.73 -7.74
C VAL A 73 7.40 -9.48 -7.54
N GLU A 74 7.78 -8.51 -6.71
CA GLU A 74 9.17 -8.18 -6.40
C GLU A 74 9.24 -7.51 -5.02
N LEU A 75 10.15 -7.99 -4.17
CA LEU A 75 10.43 -7.43 -2.85
C LEU A 75 11.95 -7.44 -2.62
N THR A 76 12.59 -6.31 -2.90
CA THR A 76 14.01 -6.09 -2.60
C THR A 76 14.11 -5.29 -1.32
N PRO A 77 14.61 -5.86 -0.21
CA PRO A 77 14.62 -5.19 1.09
C PRO A 77 15.17 -3.78 1.03
N HIS A 78 14.37 -2.83 1.50
CA HIS A 78 14.75 -1.42 1.65
C HIS A 78 15.02 -0.66 0.33
N GLU A 79 14.75 -1.27 -0.82
CA GLU A 79 14.91 -0.63 -2.13
C GLU A 79 13.61 -0.62 -2.93
N ARG A 80 12.92 -1.77 -3.04
CA ARG A 80 11.86 -1.91 -4.04
C ARG A 80 10.74 -2.85 -3.62
N ILE A 81 9.53 -2.38 -3.87
CA ILE A 81 8.29 -3.14 -3.71
C ILE A 81 7.54 -3.02 -5.04
N ARG A 82 7.14 -4.15 -5.62
CA ARG A 82 6.29 -4.19 -6.81
C ARG A 82 5.14 -5.15 -6.61
N TYR A 83 3.94 -4.70 -6.92
CA TYR A 83 2.72 -5.48 -6.93
C TYR A 83 1.85 -5.10 -8.14
N THR A 84 0.84 -5.92 -8.42
CA THR A 84 -0.16 -5.71 -9.48
C THR A 84 -1.31 -4.82 -9.05
#